data_AF-A0A4T2BLL7-F1
#
_entry.id   AF-A0A4T2BLL7-F1
#
_cell.length_a   1.000
_cell.length_b   1.000
_cell.length_c   1.000
_cell.angle_alpha   90.00
_cell.angle_beta   90.00
_cell.angle_gamma   90.00
#
_symmetry.space_group_name_H-M   'P 1'
#
loop_
_entity.id
_entity.type
_entity.pdbx_description
1 polymer ?
#
loop_
_entity_poly.entity_id
_entity_poly.type
_entity_poly.pdbx_seq_one_letter_code
_entity_poly.pdbx_strand_id
1 'polypeptide(L)'
;MDELTPQLIDLGIQLAASATRNTASAITDKIGAMRASKSAGEQIDALEQIVSALIADKNELTRIAQSYQQELVAQQLTPGDVRYIADTVVPLLEEVADGMGEEGGGEKIKMQIQTLKPLLSVETVNVLQLVGFNFRQGIGAPLTKRVKDAIEGQSQAGKELQLEGLRNQRAAMELAADPAAYARFREMFPG
;
A
#
# COMPACT_ATOMS: atom_id res chain seq x y z
N MET A 1 -56.82 -9.29 1.04
CA MET A 1 -55.77 -8.74 1.91
C MET A 1 -55.37 -9.89 2.79
N ASP A 2 -54.30 -10.59 2.40
CA ASP A 2 -53.79 -11.73 3.16
C ASP A 2 -53.26 -11.23 4.49
N GLU A 3 -53.79 -11.75 5.60
CA GLU A 3 -53.21 -11.57 6.91
C GLU A 3 -51.81 -12.21 6.90
N LEU A 4 -50.77 -11.38 6.87
CA LEU A 4 -49.42 -11.81 7.20
C LEU A 4 -49.45 -12.42 8.60
N THR A 5 -49.13 -13.71 8.69
CA THR A 5 -49.18 -14.43 9.96
C THR A 5 -48.14 -13.84 10.93
N PRO A 6 -48.42 -13.82 12.24
CA PRO A 6 -47.47 -13.32 13.25
C PRO A 6 -46.08 -13.97 13.16
N GLN A 7 -46.04 -15.22 12.69
CA GLN A 7 -44.83 -16.00 12.48
C GLN A 7 -43.95 -15.44 11.36
N LEU A 8 -44.53 -14.93 10.28
CA LEU A 8 -43.79 -14.36 9.15
C LEU A 8 -43.16 -13.01 9.53
N ILE A 9 -43.84 -12.25 10.38
CA ILE A 9 -43.33 -11.01 10.96
C ILE A 9 -42.12 -11.31 11.87
N ASP A 10 -42.24 -12.29 12.77
CA ASP A 10 -41.14 -12.68 13.66
C ASP A 10 -39.93 -13.23 12.88
N LEU A 11 -40.16 -13.97 11.78
CA LEU A 11 -39.09 -14.46 10.92
C LEU A 11 -38.33 -13.30 10.23
N GLY A 12 -39.07 -12.29 9.75
CA GLY A 12 -38.49 -11.07 9.17
C GLY A 12 -37.64 -10.29 10.19
N ILE A 13 -38.12 -10.21 11.43
CA ILE A 13 -37.39 -9.57 12.55
C ILE A 13 -36.10 -10.33 12.87
N GLN A 14 -36.13 -11.65 12.92
CA GLN A 14 -34.95 -12.48 13.20
C GLN A 14 -33.91 -12.40 12.06
N LEU A 15 -34.37 -12.38 10.81
CA LEU A 15 -33.51 -12.21 9.64
C LEU A 15 -32.80 -10.84 9.64
N ALA A 16 -33.55 -9.76 9.93
CA ALA A 16 -33.01 -8.42 10.05
C ALA A 16 -31.96 -8.33 11.18
N ALA A 17 -32.28 -8.84 12.37
CA ALA A 17 -31.37 -8.85 13.51
C ALA A 17 -30.07 -9.65 13.25
N SER A 18 -30.15 -10.72 12.45
CA SER A 18 -29.00 -11.57 12.12
C SER A 18 -28.05 -10.93 11.10
N ALA A 19 -28.58 -10.18 10.13
CA ALA A 19 -27.80 -9.60 9.06
C ALA A 19 -27.08 -8.28 9.45
N THR A 20 -27.51 -7.60 10.52
CA THR A 20 -27.10 -6.22 10.84
C THR A 20 -26.51 -6.06 12.23
N ARG A 21 -25.70 -7.02 12.71
CA ARG A 21 -25.12 -7.01 14.06
C ARG A 21 -24.40 -5.69 14.44
N ASN A 22 -24.02 -4.85 13.47
CA ASN A 22 -23.38 -3.54 13.66
C ASN A 22 -24.31 -2.31 13.65
N THR A 23 -25.59 -2.43 13.27
CA THR A 23 -26.59 -1.32 13.21
C THR A 23 -27.81 -1.60 14.08
N ALA A 24 -27.60 -2.28 15.22
CA ALA A 24 -28.64 -2.76 16.12
C ALA A 24 -29.60 -1.66 16.64
N SER A 25 -29.13 -0.43 16.89
CA SER A 25 -29.97 0.58 17.56
C SER A 25 -31.15 1.05 16.70
N ALA A 26 -30.92 1.42 15.44
CA ALA A 26 -31.97 1.99 14.57
C ALA A 26 -33.03 0.95 14.18
N ILE A 27 -32.65 -0.32 14.06
CA ILE A 27 -33.59 -1.41 13.74
C ILE A 27 -34.35 -1.85 14.99
N THR A 28 -33.73 -1.86 16.18
CA THR A 28 -34.43 -2.16 17.44
C THR A 28 -35.53 -1.14 17.72
N ASP A 29 -35.27 0.15 17.46
CA ASP A 29 -36.25 1.22 17.60
C ASP A 29 -37.43 1.04 16.62
N LYS A 30 -37.16 0.66 15.36
CA LYS A 30 -38.21 0.36 14.38
C LYS A 30 -39.01 -0.91 14.71
N ILE A 31 -38.37 -1.96 15.23
CA ILE A 31 -39.05 -3.18 15.71
C ILE A 31 -39.95 -2.86 16.90
N GLY A 32 -39.48 -2.02 17.83
CA GLY A 32 -40.27 -1.53 18.95
C GLY A 32 -41.52 -0.76 18.48
N ALA A 33 -41.36 0.14 17.50
CA ALA A 33 -42.47 0.87 16.89
C ALA A 33 -43.47 -0.06 16.16
N MET A 34 -42.97 -1.09 15.47
CA MET A 34 -43.80 -2.08 14.77
C MET A 34 -44.67 -2.90 15.73
N ARG A 35 -44.10 -3.34 16.86
CA ARG A 35 -44.82 -4.09 17.90
C ARG A 35 -45.84 -3.23 18.66
N ALA A 36 -45.65 -1.90 18.67
CA ALA A 36 -46.58 -0.95 19.26
C ALA A 36 -47.75 -0.58 18.32
N SER A 37 -47.60 -0.75 16.99
CA SER A 37 -48.65 -0.46 16.01
C SER A 37 -49.71 -1.56 15.96
N LYS A 38 -50.98 -1.16 15.94
CA LYS A 38 -52.15 -2.06 15.82
C LYS A 38 -52.67 -2.19 14.38
N SER A 39 -52.05 -1.51 13.41
CA SER A 39 -52.47 -1.49 12.01
C SER A 39 -51.59 -2.40 11.18
N ALA A 40 -52.18 -3.40 10.53
CA ALA A 40 -51.46 -4.31 9.63
C ALA A 40 -50.74 -3.55 8.48
N GLY A 41 -51.29 -2.42 8.02
CA GLY A 41 -50.66 -1.59 6.98
C GLY A 41 -49.37 -0.91 7.45
N GLU A 42 -49.37 -0.32 8.64
CA GLU A 42 -48.16 0.33 9.19
C GLU A 42 -47.05 -0.69 9.49
N GLN A 43 -47.42 -1.91 9.87
CA GLN A 43 -46.45 -3.01 10.07
C GLN A 43 -45.81 -3.44 8.74
N ILE A 44 -46.59 -3.50 7.65
CA ILE A 44 -46.10 -3.81 6.30
C ILE A 44 -45.14 -2.72 5.83
N ASP A 45 -45.51 -1.44 5.94
CA ASP A 45 -44.66 -0.32 5.52
C ASP A 45 -43.33 -0.30 6.28
N ALA A 46 -43.37 -0.60 7.59
CA ALA A 46 -42.17 -0.71 8.42
C ALA A 46 -41.26 -1.87 8.00
N LEU A 47 -41.84 -3.04 7.67
CA LEU A 47 -41.11 -4.19 7.14
C LEU A 47 -40.48 -3.88 5.78
N GLU A 48 -41.22 -3.25 4.86
CA GLU A 48 -40.69 -2.86 3.54
C GLU A 48 -39.53 -1.86 3.66
N GLN A 49 -39.61 -0.92 4.60
CA GLN A 49 -38.50 -0.01 4.90
C GLN A 49 -37.29 -0.74 5.49
N ILE A 50 -37.49 -1.71 6.39
CA ILE A 50 -36.40 -2.52 6.96
C ILE A 50 -35.74 -3.35 5.86
N VAL A 51 -36.53 -3.99 4.99
CA VAL A 51 -36.04 -4.78 3.86
C VAL A 51 -35.25 -3.89 2.90
N SER A 52 -35.76 -2.71 2.58
CA SER A 52 -35.09 -1.76 1.68
C SER A 52 -33.75 -1.28 2.26
N ALA A 53 -33.71 -0.95 3.55
CA ALA A 53 -32.47 -0.60 4.24
C ALA A 53 -31.46 -1.75 4.23
N LEU A 54 -31.92 -2.98 4.48
CA LEU A 54 -31.06 -4.16 4.48
C LEU A 54 -30.47 -4.46 3.09
N ILE A 55 -31.27 -4.28 2.03
CA ILE A 55 -30.79 -4.42 0.65
C ILE A 55 -29.73 -3.36 0.34
N ALA A 56 -29.92 -2.12 0.79
CA ALA A 56 -28.93 -1.05 0.63
C ALA A 56 -27.61 -1.41 1.35
N ASP A 57 -27.69 -1.83 2.61
CA ASP A 57 -26.53 -2.23 3.40
C ASP A 57 -25.78 -3.41 2.78
N LYS A 58 -26.50 -4.43 2.30
CA LYS A 58 -25.90 -5.57 1.60
C LYS A 58 -25.15 -5.11 0.34
N ASN A 59 -25.75 -4.24 -0.45
CA ASN A 59 -25.12 -3.74 -1.67
C ASN A 59 -23.86 -2.93 -1.37
N GLU A 60 -23.89 -2.11 -0.31
CA GLU A 60 -22.72 -1.38 0.15
C GLU A 60 -21.59 -2.31 0.63
N LEU A 61 -21.90 -3.30 1.47
CA LEU A 61 -20.93 -4.30 1.90
C LEU A 61 -20.35 -5.09 0.73
N THR A 62 -21.18 -5.45 -0.25
CA THR A 62 -20.74 -6.13 -1.47
C THR A 62 -19.77 -5.26 -2.26
N ARG A 63 -20.10 -3.97 -2.44
CA ARG A 63 -19.22 -3.00 -3.10
C ARG A 63 -17.87 -2.88 -2.38
N ILE A 64 -17.90 -2.73 -1.05
CA ILE A 64 -16.68 -2.63 -0.22
C ILE A 64 -15.84 -3.90 -0.39
N ALA A 65 -16.44 -5.09 -0.24
CA ALA A 65 -15.74 -6.36 -0.39
C ALA A 65 -15.12 -6.52 -1.78
N GLN A 66 -15.83 -6.13 -2.85
CA GLN A 66 -15.32 -6.13 -4.21
C GLN A 66 -14.14 -5.17 -4.39
N SER A 67 -14.22 -3.95 -3.84
CA SER A 67 -13.11 -2.99 -3.86
C SER A 67 -11.88 -3.51 -3.11
N TYR A 68 -12.07 -4.11 -1.93
CA TYR A 68 -10.98 -4.77 -1.18
C TYR A 68 -10.37 -5.93 -1.97
N GLN A 69 -11.21 -6.78 -2.58
CA GLN A 69 -10.73 -7.88 -3.40
C GLN A 69 -9.91 -7.37 -4.60
N GLN A 70 -10.37 -6.30 -5.26
CA GLN A 70 -9.63 -5.68 -6.37
C GLN A 70 -8.29 -5.12 -5.92
N GLU A 71 -8.23 -4.43 -4.78
CA GLU A 71 -6.97 -3.94 -4.22
C GLU A 71 -6.01 -5.07 -3.85
N LEU A 72 -6.50 -6.18 -3.29
CA LEU A 72 -5.69 -7.34 -2.93
C LEU A 72 -5.22 -8.13 -4.16
N VAL A 73 -6.09 -8.37 -5.13
CA VAL A 73 -5.74 -9.05 -6.39
C VAL A 73 -4.72 -8.24 -7.17
N ALA A 74 -4.84 -6.90 -7.19
CA ALA A 74 -3.85 -6.04 -7.81
C ALA A 74 -2.46 -6.16 -7.15
N GLN A 75 -2.39 -6.57 -5.89
CA GLN A 75 -1.13 -6.75 -5.15
C GLN A 75 -0.52 -8.15 -5.30
N GLN A 76 -1.29 -9.14 -5.79
CA GLN A 76 -0.81 -10.50 -6.01
C GLN A 76 -0.21 -10.63 -7.42
N LEU A 77 0.98 -11.22 -7.52
CA LEU A 77 1.51 -11.68 -8.81
C LEU A 77 0.95 -13.06 -9.12
N THR A 78 0.44 -13.25 -10.34
CA THR A 78 0.05 -14.58 -10.80
C THR A 78 1.29 -15.38 -11.19
N PRO A 79 1.22 -16.73 -11.24
CA PRO A 79 2.31 -17.56 -11.74
C PRO A 79 2.80 -17.17 -13.15
N GLY A 80 1.89 -16.68 -14.00
CA GLY A 80 2.21 -16.18 -15.34
C GLY A 80 3.05 -14.91 -15.30
N ASP A 81 2.72 -13.97 -14.42
CA ASP A 81 3.48 -12.72 -14.24
C ASP A 81 4.90 -12.99 -13.74
N VAL A 82 5.04 -13.92 -12.78
CA VAL A 82 6.35 -14.30 -12.23
C VAL A 82 7.23 -14.94 -13.30
N ARG A 83 6.67 -15.87 -14.10
CA ARG A 83 7.40 -16.45 -15.25
C ARG A 83 7.81 -15.39 -16.26
N TYR A 84 6.88 -14.52 -16.64
CA TYR A 84 7.18 -13.45 -17.60
C TYR A 84 8.33 -12.55 -17.09
N ILE A 85 8.33 -12.17 -15.82
CA ILE A 85 9.41 -11.39 -15.21
C ILE A 85 10.71 -12.19 -15.22
N ALA A 86 10.70 -13.46 -14.78
CA ALA A 86 11.90 -14.29 -14.71
C ALA A 86 12.51 -14.53 -16.11
N ASP A 87 11.68 -14.77 -17.11
CA ASP A 87 12.10 -15.11 -18.48
C ASP A 87 12.46 -13.88 -19.31
N THR A 88 11.96 -12.68 -18.95
CA THR A 88 12.21 -11.45 -19.72
C THR A 88 13.23 -10.54 -19.05
N VAL A 89 13.10 -10.32 -17.74
CA VAL A 89 13.91 -9.32 -17.03
C VAL A 89 15.29 -9.87 -16.71
N VAL A 90 15.41 -11.16 -16.34
CA VAL A 90 16.71 -11.75 -16.01
C VAL A 90 17.66 -11.73 -17.20
N PRO A 91 17.27 -12.17 -18.42
CA PRO A 91 18.16 -12.11 -19.58
C PRO A 91 18.54 -10.68 -19.96
N LEU A 92 17.60 -9.72 -19.84
CA LEU A 92 17.88 -8.31 -20.12
C LEU A 92 18.96 -7.76 -19.17
N LEU A 93 18.89 -8.10 -17.89
CA LEU A 93 19.90 -7.68 -16.91
C LEU A 93 21.26 -8.33 -17.17
N GLU A 94 21.29 -9.59 -17.61
CA GLU A 94 22.52 -10.27 -18.02
C GLU A 94 23.13 -9.61 -19.27
N GLU A 95 22.31 -9.23 -20.26
CA GLU A 95 22.74 -8.52 -21.48
C GLU A 95 23.30 -7.12 -21.17
N VAL A 96 22.66 -6.38 -20.26
CA VAL A 96 23.19 -5.11 -19.76
C VAL A 96 24.53 -5.29 -19.05
N ALA A 97 24.66 -6.34 -18.22
CA ALA A 97 25.91 -6.62 -17.52
C ALA A 97 27.04 -6.99 -18.50
N ASP A 98 26.73 -7.77 -19.54
CA ASP A 98 27.68 -8.13 -20.60
C ASP A 98 28.13 -6.88 -21.39
N GLY A 99 27.22 -5.91 -21.61
CA GLY A 99 27.53 -4.64 -22.25
C GLY A 99 28.45 -3.70 -21.44
N MET A 100 28.60 -3.91 -20.13
CA MET A 100 29.49 -3.11 -19.26
C MET A 100 30.96 -3.58 -19.32
N GLY A 101 31.24 -4.77 -19.86
CA GLY A 101 32.59 -5.34 -19.94
C GLY A 101 33.23 -5.67 -18.59
N GLU A 102 34.45 -6.21 -18.61
CA GLU A 102 35.19 -6.58 -17.40
C GLU A 102 35.59 -5.37 -16.53
N GLU A 103 36.01 -4.26 -17.15
CA GLU A 103 36.40 -3.03 -16.44
C GLU A 103 35.21 -2.34 -15.76
N GLY A 104 33.99 -2.49 -16.30
CA GLY A 104 32.75 -1.98 -15.71
C GLY A 104 32.17 -2.85 -14.60
N GLY A 105 32.80 -3.99 -14.28
CA GLY A 105 32.34 -4.91 -13.24
C GLY A 105 31.18 -5.83 -13.67
N GLY A 106 30.96 -6.02 -14.97
CA GLY A 106 29.87 -6.83 -15.53
C GLY A 106 29.82 -8.26 -14.99
N GLU A 107 30.98 -8.94 -14.87
CA GLU A 107 31.04 -10.30 -14.30
C GLU A 107 30.51 -10.39 -12.87
N LYS A 108 30.81 -9.38 -12.03
CA LYS A 108 30.34 -9.35 -10.64
C LYS A 108 28.82 -9.18 -10.59
N ILE A 109 28.28 -8.33 -11.46
CA ILE A 109 26.84 -8.11 -11.57
C ILE A 109 26.16 -9.39 -12.06
N LYS A 110 26.74 -10.08 -13.04
CA LYS A 110 26.22 -11.35 -13.58
C LYS A 110 26.18 -12.46 -12.51
N MET A 111 27.24 -12.60 -11.71
CA MET A 111 27.25 -13.54 -10.58
C MET A 111 26.16 -13.21 -9.54
N GLN A 112 25.94 -11.93 -9.25
CA GLN A 112 24.87 -11.51 -8.34
C GLN A 112 23.49 -11.83 -8.91
N ILE A 113 23.25 -11.57 -10.20
CA ILE A 113 22.00 -11.92 -10.89
C ILE A 113 21.74 -13.43 -10.79
N GLN A 114 22.76 -14.26 -11.07
CA GLN A 114 22.63 -15.72 -10.97
C GLN A 114 22.33 -16.20 -9.55
N THR A 115 22.88 -15.54 -8.54
CA THR A 115 22.61 -15.87 -7.13
C THR A 115 21.17 -15.53 -6.72
N LEU A 116 20.60 -14.46 -7.29
CA LEU A 116 19.24 -14.03 -6.99
C LEU A 116 18.17 -14.71 -7.87
N LYS A 117 18.56 -15.29 -9.01
CA LYS A 117 17.66 -15.96 -9.96
C LYS A 117 16.71 -16.98 -9.32
N PRO A 118 17.12 -17.84 -8.36
CA PRO A 118 16.20 -18.79 -7.71
C PRO A 118 15.08 -18.11 -6.92
N LEU A 119 15.31 -16.89 -6.42
CA LEU A 119 14.33 -16.12 -5.64
C LEU A 119 13.19 -15.58 -6.52
N LEU A 120 13.39 -15.54 -7.85
CA LEU A 120 12.38 -15.14 -8.83
C LEU A 120 11.57 -16.34 -9.35
N SER A 121 11.73 -17.54 -8.75
CA SER A 121 10.91 -18.70 -9.09
C SER A 121 9.45 -18.51 -8.68
N VAL A 122 8.54 -19.15 -9.43
CA VAL A 122 7.10 -19.15 -9.13
C VAL A 122 6.86 -19.68 -7.72
N GLU A 123 7.58 -20.73 -7.34
CA GLU A 123 7.47 -21.39 -6.06
C GLU A 123 7.89 -20.45 -4.92
N THR A 124 9.03 -19.75 -5.04
CA THR A 124 9.47 -18.80 -4.01
C THR A 124 8.54 -17.60 -3.89
N VAL A 125 8.10 -17.04 -5.02
CA VAL A 125 7.15 -15.90 -5.00
C VAL A 125 5.83 -16.31 -4.35
N ASN A 126 5.30 -17.49 -4.67
CA ASN A 126 4.07 -18.01 -4.06
C ASN A 126 4.22 -18.20 -2.55
N VAL A 127 5.36 -18.75 -2.08
CA VAL A 127 5.63 -18.89 -0.64
C VAL A 127 5.66 -17.51 0.04
N LEU A 128 6.34 -16.53 -0.55
CA LEU A 128 6.40 -15.18 0.00
C LEU A 128 5.03 -14.50 0.02
N GLN A 129 4.21 -14.68 -1.02
CA GLN A 129 2.82 -14.19 -1.04
C GLN A 129 1.97 -14.83 0.05
N LEU A 130 2.11 -16.15 0.27
CA LEU A 130 1.38 -16.86 1.31
C LEU A 130 1.74 -16.37 2.72
N VAL A 131 3.00 -16.00 2.92
CA VAL A 131 3.49 -15.38 4.17
C VAL A 131 3.03 -13.92 4.31
N GLY A 132 2.45 -13.33 3.27
CA GLY A 132 1.91 -11.96 3.27
C GLY A 132 2.89 -10.90 2.78
N PHE A 133 3.93 -11.27 2.04
CA PHE A 133 4.88 -10.32 1.46
C PHE A 133 4.22 -9.44 0.39
N ASN A 134 4.30 -8.12 0.55
CA ASN A 134 3.78 -7.16 -0.42
C ASN A 134 4.87 -6.75 -1.42
N PHE A 135 4.83 -7.28 -2.65
CA PHE A 135 5.85 -7.02 -3.67
C PHE A 135 5.88 -5.58 -4.19
N ARG A 136 4.74 -4.89 -4.22
CA ARG A 136 4.69 -3.48 -4.63
C ARG A 136 5.42 -2.59 -3.62
N GLN A 137 5.23 -2.82 -2.32
CA GLN A 137 5.92 -2.03 -1.29
C GLN A 137 7.36 -2.52 -1.05
N GLY A 138 7.58 -3.84 -1.06
CA GLY A 138 8.87 -4.44 -0.74
C GLY A 138 9.92 -4.31 -1.84
N ILE A 139 9.48 -4.23 -3.12
CA ILE A 139 10.39 -4.17 -4.28
C ILE A 139 10.04 -3.00 -5.20
N GLY A 140 8.77 -2.90 -5.62
CA GLY A 140 8.34 -1.91 -6.62
C GLY A 140 8.62 -0.45 -6.22
N ALA A 141 8.11 0.00 -5.07
CA ALA A 141 8.28 1.37 -4.59
C ALA A 141 9.75 1.75 -4.35
N PRO A 142 10.59 0.91 -3.70
CA PRO A 142 12.04 1.14 -3.62
C PRO A 142 12.70 1.31 -4.99
N LEU A 143 12.38 0.45 -5.97
CA LEU A 143 12.93 0.54 -7.33
C LEU A 143 12.49 1.83 -8.02
N THR A 144 11.20 2.17 -7.96
CA THR A 144 10.67 3.42 -8.54
C THR A 144 11.40 4.62 -7.95
N LYS A 145 11.62 4.64 -6.63
CA LYS A 145 12.36 5.73 -5.99
C LYS A 145 13.80 5.81 -6.48
N ARG A 146 14.52 4.68 -6.57
CA ARG A 146 15.90 4.66 -7.06
C ARG A 146 16.03 5.13 -8.51
N VAL A 147 15.09 4.71 -9.37
CA VAL A 147 15.07 5.16 -10.78
C VAL A 147 14.79 6.67 -10.84
N LYS A 148 13.82 7.16 -10.07
CA LYS A 148 13.54 8.59 -9.94
C LYS A 148 14.79 9.36 -9.49
N ASP A 149 15.42 8.95 -8.40
CA ASP A 149 16.62 9.60 -7.85
C ASP A 149 17.80 9.58 -8.85
N ALA A 150 17.92 8.52 -9.65
CA ALA A 150 18.94 8.40 -10.70
C ALA A 150 18.68 9.36 -11.87
N ILE A 151 17.41 9.52 -12.27
CA ILE A 151 17.01 10.45 -13.34
C ILE A 151 17.14 11.91 -12.87
N GLU A 152 16.72 12.20 -11.64
CA GLU A 152 16.73 13.56 -11.08
C GLU A 152 18.13 14.02 -10.62
N GLY A 153 19.14 13.13 -10.60
CA GLY A 153 20.52 13.45 -10.24
C GLY A 153 20.75 13.86 -8.77
N GLN A 154 19.71 13.84 -7.93
CA GLN A 154 19.76 14.34 -6.54
C GLN A 154 20.70 13.54 -5.63
N SER A 155 21.11 12.33 -6.01
CA SER A 155 22.02 11.51 -5.20
C SER A 155 23.42 12.14 -5.05
N GLN A 156 23.87 12.93 -6.03
CA GLN A 156 25.19 13.58 -6.01
C GLN A 156 25.12 15.01 -5.47
N ALA A 157 24.17 15.82 -5.92
CA ALA A 157 24.07 17.23 -5.53
C ALA A 157 23.83 17.43 -4.01
N GLY A 158 23.00 16.60 -3.38
CA GLY A 158 22.75 16.69 -1.94
C GLY A 158 23.94 16.26 -1.07
N LYS A 159 24.73 15.29 -1.56
CA LYS A 159 25.95 14.83 -0.89
C LYS A 159 27.08 15.85 -1.04
N GLU A 160 27.24 16.48 -2.21
CA GLU A 160 28.20 17.56 -2.42
C GLU A 160 27.90 18.78 -1.55
N LEU A 161 26.64 19.21 -1.46
CA LEU A 161 26.24 20.31 -0.56
C LEU A 161 26.53 20.00 0.91
N GLN A 162 26.29 18.77 1.36
CA GLN A 162 26.67 18.34 2.71
C GLN A 162 28.20 18.28 2.89
N LEU A 163 28.93 17.80 1.89
CA LEU A 163 30.39 17.70 1.92
C LEU A 163 31.04 19.09 1.98
N GLU A 164 30.54 20.04 1.18
CA GLU A 164 30.99 21.43 1.18
C GLU A 164 30.61 22.16 2.48
N GLY A 165 29.43 21.86 3.05
CA GLY A 165 29.06 22.35 4.38
C GLY A 165 30.01 21.87 5.48
N LEU A 166 30.38 20.58 5.45
CA LEU A 166 31.36 19.98 6.37
C LEU A 166 32.78 20.56 6.16
N ARG A 167 33.18 20.79 4.91
CA ARG A 167 34.47 21.44 4.58
C ARG A 167 34.54 22.86 5.09
N ASN A 168 33.49 23.65 4.89
CA ASN A 168 33.41 25.02 5.42
C ASN A 168 33.43 25.04 6.95
N GLN A 169 32.72 24.13 7.62
CA GLN A 169 32.79 24.02 9.08
C GLN A 169 34.20 23.69 9.58
N ARG A 170 34.90 22.77 8.90
CA ARG A 170 36.28 22.44 9.24
C ARG A 170 37.21 23.64 9.05
N ALA A 171 37.11 24.33 7.92
CA ALA A 171 37.92 25.53 7.65
C ALA A 171 37.67 26.64 8.67
N ALA A 172 36.41 26.84 9.09
CA ALA A 172 36.07 27.79 10.14
C ALA A 172 36.64 27.40 11.52
N MET A 173 36.65 26.11 11.86
CA MET A 173 37.28 25.62 13.09
C MET A 173 38.81 25.75 13.06
N GLU A 174 39.45 25.47 11.93
CA GLU A 174 40.89 25.66 11.74
C GLU A 174 41.28 27.15 11.84
N LEU A 175 40.47 28.04 11.28
CA LEU A 175 40.64 29.49 11.41
C LEU A 175 40.50 29.98 12.87
N ALA A 176 39.57 29.40 13.63
CA ALA A 176 39.39 29.72 15.05
C ALA A 176 40.50 29.16 15.96
N ALA A 177 41.17 28.08 15.53
CA ALA A 177 42.27 27.46 16.26
C ALA A 177 43.60 28.21 16.10
N ASP A 178 43.80 28.97 15.02
CA ASP A 178 44.98 29.82 14.79
C ASP A 178 44.69 31.30 15.13
N PRO A 179 45.26 31.84 16.23
CA PRO A 179 45.06 33.22 16.65
C PRO A 179 45.48 34.28 15.60
N ALA A 180 46.51 33.99 14.80
CA ALA A 180 47.02 34.91 13.79
C ALA A 180 46.19 34.89 12.50
N ALA A 181 45.60 33.74 12.17
CA ALA A 181 44.68 33.63 11.04
C ALA A 181 43.31 34.29 11.36
N TYR A 182 42.82 34.12 12.59
CA TYR A 182 41.59 34.77 13.05
C TYR A 182 41.68 36.30 13.08
N ALA A 183 42.82 36.84 13.54
CA ALA A 183 43.05 38.29 13.54
C ALA A 183 43.01 38.88 12.12
N ARG A 184 43.66 38.22 11.15
CA ARG A 184 43.66 38.62 9.74
C ARG A 184 42.28 38.53 9.09
N PHE A 185 41.50 37.51 9.45
CA PHE A 185 40.12 37.39 9.00
C PHE A 185 39.23 38.53 9.51
N ARG A 186 39.38 38.90 10.78
CA ARG A 186 38.63 40.00 11.40
C ARG A 186 38.99 41.38 10.80
N GLU A 187 40.21 41.54 10.30
CA GLU A 187 40.63 42.75 9.56
C GLU A 187 40.05 42.81 8.13
N MET A 188 39.89 41.66 7.45
CA MET A 188 39.32 41.61 6.09
C MET A 188 37.80 41.76 6.06
N PHE A 189 37.10 41.37 7.13
CA PHE A 189 35.64 41.50 7.25
C PHE A 189 35.28 42.27 8.52
N PRO A 190 35.50 43.60 8.54
CA PRO A 190 34.97 44.45 9.60
C PRO A 190 33.45 44.46 9.51
N GLY A 191 32.78 44.18 10.64
CA GLY A 191 31.31 44.21 10.73
C GLY A 191 30.71 45.57 10.45
#